data_AF-W2T5T3-F1
#
_entry.id   AF-W2T5T3-F1
#
_cell.length_a   1.000
_cell.length_b   1.000
_cell.length_c   1.000
_cell.angle_alpha   90.00
_cell.angle_beta   90.00
_cell.angle_gamma   90.00
#
_symmetry.space_group_name_H-M   'P 1'
#
loop_
_entity.id
_entity.type
_entity.pdbx_description
1 polymer ?
#
loop_
_entity_poly.entity_id
_entity_poly.type
_entity_poly.pdbx_seq_one_letter_code
_entity_poly.pdbx_strand_id
1 'polypeptide(L)'
;MSRGIDIQDIDWVVQFEIPKLSSWFVHRCGRTARCGRDGNALLVISSGQAAYIGYLTKHEQVELKQISVPTNSAAKANQLREKIVRIVCTDREILEAGSRAFVSHIESYVKHDCNIVCGLKDLDVPGLAHAYGLLRLPKMRELSGRKDLDKFQRSSIDTSAIKYANPALELKRTEIMAAKHEKKLKVKKERLAEQSLNKKGKDKKISKKDGGTLEKGSKALKRKILQNAAEEKDDFESDVKLLKKMKKGRLSQKELRDVL
;
A
#
# COMPACT_ATOMS: atom_id res chain seq x y z
N MET A 1 4.65 20.11 11.19
CA MET A 1 4.44 21.34 11.97
C MET A 1 4.96 21.12 13.38
N SER A 2 6.10 21.71 13.74
CA SER A 2 6.71 21.57 15.09
C SER A 2 7.22 22.91 15.66
N ARG A 3 7.06 24.01 14.92
CA ARG A 3 7.40 25.39 15.32
C ARG A 3 6.36 26.36 14.75
N GLY A 4 6.03 27.41 15.50
CA GLY A 4 5.29 28.57 14.98
C GLY A 4 3.77 28.63 15.20
N ILE A 5 3.13 27.58 15.73
CA ILE A 5 1.73 27.67 16.19
C ILE A 5 1.73 27.72 17.71
N ASP A 6 1.32 28.87 18.24
CA ASP A 6 1.07 29.08 19.67
C ASP A 6 -0.44 29.06 19.88
N ILE A 7 -0.91 27.96 20.45
CA ILE A 7 -2.30 27.80 20.88
C ILE A 7 -2.23 27.82 22.40
N GLN A 8 -2.94 28.77 22.99
CA GLN A 8 -3.04 28.86 24.43
C GLN A 8 -3.90 27.71 24.96
N ASP A 9 -3.65 27.30 26.20
CA ASP A 9 -4.56 26.46 26.98
C ASP A 9 -4.70 25.02 26.47
N ILE A 10 -3.57 24.40 26.10
CA ILE A 10 -3.55 22.97 25.73
C ILE A 10 -3.37 22.12 26.98
N ASP A 11 -4.38 21.33 27.35
CA ASP A 11 -4.29 20.35 28.46
C ASP A 11 -3.56 19.05 28.07
N TRP A 12 -3.76 18.61 26.82
CA TRP A 12 -3.26 17.33 26.32
C TRP A 12 -2.60 17.44 24.96
N VAL A 13 -1.40 16.86 24.84
CA VAL A 13 -0.75 16.58 23.56
C VAL A 13 -0.78 15.08 23.33
N VAL A 14 -1.59 14.62 22.37
CA VAL A 14 -1.67 13.20 22.01
C VAL A 14 -0.91 12.95 20.72
N GLN A 15 0.08 12.05 20.78
CA GLN A 15 0.92 11.65 19.65
C GLN A 15 0.58 10.21 19.28
N PHE A 16 -0.03 10.03 18.13
CA PHE A 16 -0.45 8.72 17.63
C PHE A 16 0.65 7.95 16.89
N GLU A 17 1.74 8.62 16.53
CA GLU A 17 2.79 8.08 15.67
C GLU A 17 4.17 8.57 16.07
N ILE A 18 5.17 7.76 15.74
CA ILE A 18 6.58 8.11 15.90
C ILE A 18 6.90 9.32 14.99
N PRO A 19 7.43 10.43 15.53
CA PRO A 19 7.80 11.57 14.73
C PRO A 19 8.96 11.24 13.78
N LYS A 20 9.04 11.98 12.67
CA LYS A 20 10.11 11.81 11.68
C LYS A 20 11.51 11.99 12.29
N LEU A 21 11.67 13.00 13.14
CA LEU A 21 12.87 13.26 13.93
C LEU A 21 12.52 13.05 15.41
N SER A 22 13.41 12.45 16.19
CA SER A 22 13.19 12.24 17.62
C SER A 22 12.96 13.53 18.40
N SER A 23 13.73 14.58 18.12
CA SER A 23 13.60 15.90 18.76
C SER A 23 12.22 16.54 18.57
N TRP A 24 11.46 16.15 17.54
CA TRP A 24 10.10 16.64 17.35
C TRP A 24 9.14 16.13 18.42
N PHE A 25 9.43 14.98 19.05
CA PHE A 25 8.69 14.50 20.19
C PHE A 25 8.67 15.56 21.31
N VAL A 26 9.85 16.02 21.71
CA VAL A 26 10.03 17.03 22.77
C VAL A 26 9.38 18.36 22.37
N HIS A 27 9.57 18.81 21.12
CA HIS A 27 8.94 20.04 20.62
C HIS A 27 7.41 20.00 20.57
N ARG A 28 6.82 18.81 20.41
CA ARG A 28 5.36 18.60 20.46
C ARG A 28 4.87 18.59 21.90
N CYS A 29 5.56 17.89 22.80
CA CYS A 29 5.24 17.92 24.23
C CYS A 29 5.30 19.34 24.80
N GLY A 30 6.27 20.15 24.38
CA GLY A 30 6.38 21.57 24.77
C GLY A 30 5.27 22.49 24.23
N ARG A 31 4.17 21.96 23.69
CA ARG A 31 2.96 22.71 23.34
C ARG A 31 2.00 22.83 24.52
N THR A 32 2.05 21.90 25.47
CA THR A 32 1.31 21.97 26.74
C THR A 32 2.23 22.46 27.87
N ALA A 33 1.71 22.56 29.09
CA ALA A 33 2.43 22.95 30.31
C ALA A 33 3.20 24.29 30.17
N ARG A 34 2.56 25.30 29.59
CA ARG A 34 3.16 26.63 29.35
C ARG A 34 2.71 27.64 30.40
N CYS A 35 3.58 28.62 30.69
CA CYS A 35 3.30 29.74 31.59
C CYS A 35 2.88 29.30 33.00
N GLY A 36 3.59 28.32 33.57
CA GLY A 36 3.35 27.84 34.94
C GLY A 36 2.12 26.96 35.12
N ARG A 37 1.49 26.53 34.02
CA ARG A 37 0.34 25.61 34.04
C ARG A 37 0.77 24.17 33.87
N ASP A 38 -0.06 23.28 34.38
CA ASP A 38 0.10 21.84 34.18
C ASP A 38 -0.32 21.42 32.76
N GLY A 39 0.12 20.24 32.36
CA GLY A 39 -0.11 19.72 31.03
C GLY A 39 0.29 18.26 30.91
N ASN A 40 -0.34 17.55 29.99
CA ASN A 40 -0.14 16.13 29.79
C ASN A 40 0.27 15.81 28.35
N ALA A 41 1.18 14.84 28.19
CA ALA A 41 1.57 14.31 26.90
C ALA A 41 1.38 12.80 26.87
N LEU A 42 0.64 12.31 25.86
CA LEU A 42 0.38 10.90 25.65
C LEU A 42 1.03 10.44 24.35
N LEU A 43 1.80 9.38 24.43
CA LEU A 43 2.36 8.68 23.28
C LEU A 43 1.61 7.36 23.10
N VAL A 44 0.95 7.18 21.96
CA VAL A 44 0.31 5.93 21.57
C VAL A 44 1.27 5.19 20.64
N ILE A 45 1.66 3.97 21.03
CA ILE A 45 2.53 3.11 20.23
C ILE A 45 2.00 1.69 20.21
N SER A 46 2.32 0.97 19.13
CA SER A 46 2.07 -0.47 19.03
C SER A 46 3.17 -1.27 19.76
N SER A 47 2.89 -2.54 20.07
CA SER A 47 3.86 -3.44 20.70
C SER A 47 5.15 -3.59 19.86
N GLY A 48 5.04 -3.58 18.52
CA GLY A 48 6.19 -3.62 17.61
C GLY A 48 7.07 -2.36 17.64
N GLN A 49 6.62 -1.30 18.31
CA GLN A 49 7.33 -0.02 18.43
C GLN A 49 7.87 0.20 19.85
N ALA A 50 7.76 -0.77 20.76
CA ALA A 50 8.16 -0.63 22.16
C ALA A 50 9.64 -0.21 22.33
N ALA A 51 10.51 -0.59 21.40
CA ALA A 51 11.91 -0.19 21.40
C ALA A 51 12.11 1.34 21.31
N TYR A 52 11.13 2.07 20.76
CA TYR A 52 11.15 3.54 20.71
C TYR A 52 11.15 4.18 22.10
N ILE A 53 10.51 3.56 23.10
CA ILE A 53 10.52 4.05 24.49
C ILE A 53 11.96 4.12 25.01
N GLY A 54 12.70 3.02 24.85
CA GLY A 54 14.10 2.96 25.29
C GLY A 54 15.00 3.93 24.54
N TYR A 55 14.69 4.21 23.27
CA TYR A 55 15.38 5.24 22.49
C TYR A 55 15.13 6.64 23.05
N LEU A 56 13.87 7.00 23.37
CA LEU A 56 13.53 8.28 23.97
C LEU A 56 14.21 8.50 25.33
N THR A 57 14.26 7.48 26.18
CA THR A 57 14.94 7.58 27.48
C THR A 57 16.45 7.80 27.34
N LYS A 58 17.10 7.12 26.38
CA LYS A 58 18.56 7.24 26.19
C LYS A 58 18.99 8.52 25.47
N HIS A 59 18.26 8.96 24.44
CA HIS A 59 18.69 10.05 23.56
C HIS A 59 18.01 11.39 23.87
N GLU A 60 16.75 11.38 24.31
CA GLU A 60 15.98 12.59 24.59
C GLU A 60 15.80 12.82 26.11
N GLN A 61 16.34 11.93 26.95
CA GLN A 61 16.26 11.98 28.42
C GLN A 61 14.81 12.07 28.95
N VAL A 62 13.86 11.43 28.25
CA VAL A 62 12.45 11.39 28.64
C VAL A 62 12.10 10.05 29.28
N GLU A 63 11.54 10.09 30.48
CA GLU A 63 10.91 8.94 31.13
C GLU A 63 9.41 8.91 30.83
N LEU A 64 8.95 7.78 30.28
CA LEU A 64 7.53 7.56 29.96
C LEU A 64 6.93 6.58 30.97
N LYS A 65 5.77 6.96 31.53
CA LYS A 65 4.98 6.08 32.39
C LYS A 65 3.94 5.35 31.54
N GLN A 66 4.01 4.01 31.54
CA GLN A 66 3.04 3.21 30.81
C GLN A 66 1.67 3.29 31.49
N ILE A 67 0.65 3.62 30.71
CA ILE A 67 -0.75 3.59 31.14
C ILE A 67 -1.39 2.36 30.52
N SER A 68 -1.90 1.45 31.35
CA SER A 68 -2.71 0.32 30.88
C SER A 68 -4.14 0.77 30.72
N VAL A 69 -4.67 0.68 29.50
CA VAL A 69 -6.07 0.94 29.20
C VAL A 69 -6.71 -0.38 28.80
N PRO A 70 -7.90 -0.74 29.32
CA PRO A 70 -8.61 -1.92 28.86
C PRO A 70 -8.85 -1.81 27.35
N THR A 71 -8.17 -2.65 26.58
CA THR A 71 -8.27 -2.63 25.13
C THR A 71 -9.60 -3.22 24.67
N ASN A 72 -10.10 -2.70 23.54
CA ASN A 72 -11.30 -3.26 22.91
C ASN A 72 -11.09 -4.74 22.60
N SER A 73 -12.10 -5.56 22.88
CA SER A 73 -12.10 -6.97 22.48
C SER A 73 -11.94 -7.09 20.95
N ALA A 74 -11.32 -8.17 20.48
CA ALA A 74 -11.17 -8.45 19.05
C ALA A 74 -12.50 -8.35 18.29
N ALA A 75 -13.61 -8.69 18.94
CA ALA A 75 -14.97 -8.53 18.40
C ALA A 75 -15.33 -7.07 18.09
N LYS A 76 -15.05 -6.12 18.99
CA LYS A 76 -15.32 -4.69 18.75
C LYS A 76 -14.45 -4.13 17.62
N ALA A 77 -13.20 -4.60 17.49
CA ALA A 77 -12.34 -4.22 16.38
C ALA A 77 -12.89 -4.69 15.03
N ASN A 78 -13.46 -5.90 14.97
CA ASN A 78 -14.11 -6.43 13.77
C ASN A 78 -15.39 -5.64 13.43
N GLN A 79 -16.22 -5.31 14.42
CA GLN A 79 -17.40 -4.47 14.22
C GLN A 79 -17.04 -3.08 13.67
N LEU A 80 -15.97 -2.47 14.20
CA LEU A 80 -15.49 -1.18 13.71
C LEU A 80 -14.99 -1.31 12.26
N ARG A 81 -14.26 -2.37 11.95
CA ARG A 81 -13.79 -2.65 10.59
C ARG A 81 -14.95 -2.78 9.60
N GLU A 82 -15.99 -3.52 9.94
CA GLU A 82 -17.18 -3.64 9.09
C GLU A 82 -17.85 -2.28 8.84
N LYS A 83 -17.94 -1.42 9.88
CA LYS A 83 -18.45 -0.05 9.72
C LYS A 83 -17.58 0.78 8.79
N ILE A 84 -16.25 0.72 8.93
CA ILE A 84 -15.30 1.42 8.05
C ILE A 84 -15.47 0.94 6.61
N VAL A 85 -15.57 -0.37 6.38
CA VAL A 85 -15.78 -0.93 5.04
C VAL A 85 -17.07 -0.41 4.41
N ARG A 86 -18.16 -0.32 5.18
CA ARG A 86 -19.42 0.26 4.69
C ARG A 86 -19.25 1.72 4.26
N ILE A 87 -18.56 2.54 5.05
CA ILE A 87 -18.27 3.96 4.73
C ILE A 87 -17.38 4.06 3.48
N VAL A 88 -16.36 3.22 3.36
CA VAL A 88 -15.47 3.22 2.18
C VAL A 88 -16.21 2.81 0.91
N CYS A 89 -17.26 2.00 1.03
CA CYS A 89 -18.07 1.58 -0.12
C CYS A 89 -19.09 2.63 -0.59
N THR A 90 -19.40 3.66 0.22
CA THR A 90 -20.37 4.69 -0.19
C THR A 90 -19.78 5.66 -1.21
N ASP A 91 -18.51 6.01 -1.08
CA ASP A 91 -17.86 6.99 -1.95
C ASP A 91 -16.45 6.55 -2.35
N ARG A 92 -16.21 6.58 -3.66
CA ARG A 92 -14.91 6.36 -4.27
C ARG A 92 -13.84 7.32 -3.76
N GLU A 93 -14.19 8.56 -3.45
CA GLU A 93 -13.23 9.54 -2.95
C GLU A 93 -12.60 9.08 -1.63
N ILE A 94 -13.41 8.55 -0.72
CA ILE A 94 -12.97 8.01 0.57
C ILE A 94 -12.06 6.79 0.36
N LEU A 95 -12.42 5.89 -0.57
CA LEU A 95 -11.60 4.73 -0.93
C LEU A 95 -10.19 5.15 -1.42
N GLU A 96 -10.14 6.13 -2.32
CA GLU A 96 -8.88 6.61 -2.89
C GLU A 96 -8.07 7.42 -1.86
N ALA A 97 -8.74 8.21 -1.02
CA ALA A 97 -8.10 8.92 0.09
C ALA A 97 -7.48 7.96 1.11
N GLY A 98 -8.19 6.89 1.50
CA GLY A 98 -7.67 5.87 2.41
C GLY A 98 -6.44 5.16 1.82
N SER A 99 -6.50 4.79 0.54
CA SER A 99 -5.36 4.19 -0.19
C SER A 99 -4.14 5.12 -0.21
N ARG A 100 -4.36 6.40 -0.51
CA ARG A 100 -3.30 7.42 -0.55
C ARG A 100 -2.71 7.70 0.83
N ALA A 101 -3.55 7.78 1.86
CA ALA A 101 -3.13 7.99 3.24
C ALA A 101 -2.27 6.83 3.74
N PHE A 102 -2.66 5.58 3.43
CA PHE A 102 -1.86 4.41 3.79
C PHE A 102 -0.49 4.40 3.10
N VAL A 103 -0.43 4.69 1.80
CA VAL A 103 0.85 4.79 1.05
C VAL A 103 1.75 5.85 1.69
N SER A 104 1.20 7.04 1.95
CA SER A 104 1.93 8.13 2.58
C SER A 104 2.41 7.78 4.00
N HIS A 105 1.61 7.04 4.76
CA HIS A 105 1.98 6.58 6.09
C HIS A 105 3.19 5.64 6.01
N ILE A 106 3.11 4.57 5.21
CA ILE A 106 4.20 3.59 5.07
C ILE A 106 5.47 4.28 4.57
N GLU A 107 5.37 5.18 3.59
CA GLU A 107 6.51 5.95 3.12
C GLU A 107 7.14 6.82 4.22
N SER A 108 6.32 7.51 5.02
CA SER A 108 6.79 8.31 6.15
C SER A 108 7.48 7.42 7.20
N TYR A 109 6.90 6.24 7.46
CA TYR A 109 7.43 5.26 8.40
C TYR A 109 8.74 4.64 7.92
N VAL A 110 9.01 4.52 6.62
CA VAL A 110 10.32 4.06 6.15
C VAL A 110 11.38 5.17 6.25
N LYS A 111 10.97 6.43 6.15
CA LYS A 111 11.86 7.61 6.06
C LYS A 111 12.13 8.30 7.41
N HIS A 112 11.65 7.78 8.53
CA HIS A 112 11.90 8.35 9.85
C HIS A 112 13.29 7.96 10.39
N ASP A 113 13.87 8.80 11.23
CA ASP A 113 15.24 8.62 11.74
C ASP A 113 15.37 7.38 12.63
N CYS A 114 14.30 7.00 13.33
CA CYS A 114 14.29 5.85 14.23
C CYS A 114 14.04 4.51 13.50
N ASN A 115 14.17 4.43 12.17
CA ASN A 115 13.95 3.19 11.41
C ASN A 115 14.91 2.04 11.81
N ILE A 116 16.06 2.35 12.43
CA ILE A 116 16.96 1.35 13.01
C ILE A 116 16.31 0.64 14.20
N VAL A 117 15.55 1.37 15.02
CA VAL A 117 14.93 0.89 16.25
C VAL A 117 13.50 0.39 15.99
N CYS A 118 12.79 1.06 15.09
CA CYS A 118 11.40 0.79 14.72
C CYS A 118 11.34 0.50 13.22
N GLY A 119 11.83 -0.67 12.85
CA GLY A 119 11.90 -1.06 11.45
C GLY A 119 10.51 -1.32 10.86
N LEU A 120 10.40 -1.21 9.53
CA LEU A 120 9.18 -1.59 8.82
C LEU A 120 8.78 -3.05 9.12
N LYS A 121 9.74 -3.94 9.37
CA LYS A 121 9.52 -5.38 9.64
C LYS A 121 8.68 -5.67 10.89
N ASP A 122 8.76 -4.81 11.89
CA ASP A 122 8.09 -4.99 13.18
C ASP A 122 6.69 -4.35 13.20
N LEU A 123 6.37 -3.54 12.18
CA LEU A 123 5.07 -2.90 12.02
C LEU A 123 4.01 -3.89 11.51
N ASP A 124 2.85 -3.98 12.18
CA ASP A 124 1.70 -4.75 11.71
C ASP A 124 1.00 -4.04 10.53
N VAL A 125 1.51 -4.28 9.33
CA VAL A 125 0.98 -3.71 8.09
C VAL A 125 -0.44 -4.20 7.77
N PRO A 126 -0.78 -5.50 7.91
CA PRO A 126 -2.16 -5.96 7.73
C PRO A 126 -3.14 -5.25 8.68
N GLY A 127 -2.82 -5.15 9.97
CA GLY A 127 -3.65 -4.43 10.94
C GLY A 127 -3.86 -2.97 10.58
N LEU A 128 -2.77 -2.29 10.20
CA LEU A 128 -2.81 -0.90 9.74
C LEU A 128 -3.66 -0.72 8.48
N ALA A 129 -3.51 -1.62 7.49
CA ALA A 129 -4.29 -1.59 6.25
C ALA A 129 -5.80 -1.69 6.52
N HIS A 130 -6.19 -2.49 7.52
CA HIS A 130 -7.58 -2.58 7.95
C HIS A 130 -8.07 -1.34 8.71
N ALA A 131 -7.21 -0.71 9.51
CA ALA A 131 -7.54 0.55 10.19
C ALA A 131 -7.79 1.69 9.18
N TYR A 132 -7.04 1.72 8.07
CA TYR A 132 -7.28 2.63 6.94
C TYR A 132 -8.47 2.24 6.05
N GLY A 133 -9.14 1.11 6.33
CA GLY A 133 -10.30 0.68 5.57
C GLY A 133 -9.99 0.18 4.16
N LEU A 134 -8.76 -0.31 3.92
CA LEU A 134 -8.38 -0.78 2.59
C LEU A 134 -9.17 -2.03 2.21
N LEU A 135 -9.75 -2.01 1.00
CA LEU A 135 -10.39 -3.17 0.39
C LEU A 135 -9.36 -4.08 -0.30
N ARG A 136 -8.33 -3.46 -0.88
CA ARG A 136 -7.18 -4.12 -1.53
C ARG A 136 -5.89 -3.39 -1.18
N LEU A 137 -4.81 -4.15 -1.04
CA LEU A 137 -3.49 -3.56 -0.76
C LEU A 137 -2.91 -2.88 -2.02
N PRO A 138 -2.38 -1.66 -1.90
CA PRO A 138 -1.66 -1.02 -2.99
C PRO A 138 -0.33 -1.73 -3.26
N LYS A 139 0.06 -1.81 -4.53
CA LYS A 139 1.37 -2.35 -4.93
C LYS A 139 2.45 -1.31 -4.60
N MET A 140 3.30 -1.61 -3.62
CA MET A 140 4.41 -0.75 -3.19
C MET A 140 5.72 -1.53 -3.16
N ARG A 141 6.84 -0.86 -3.46
CA ARG A 141 8.17 -1.50 -3.45
C ARG A 141 8.59 -1.85 -2.03
N GLU A 142 8.18 -1.03 -1.07
CA GLU A 142 8.48 -1.11 0.36
C GLU A 142 7.82 -2.34 1.00
N LEU A 143 6.69 -2.80 0.44
CA LEU A 143 5.98 -4.01 0.88
C LEU A 143 6.37 -5.26 0.08
N SER A 144 7.19 -5.12 -0.96
CA SER A 144 7.55 -6.22 -1.84
C SER A 144 8.42 -7.25 -1.12
N GLY A 145 7.96 -8.50 -1.05
CA GLY A 145 8.69 -9.62 -0.45
C GLY A 145 8.40 -9.89 1.02
N ARG A 146 7.37 -9.23 1.59
CA ARG A 146 6.93 -9.45 2.96
C ARG A 146 5.91 -10.59 3.04
N LYS A 147 6.06 -11.48 4.02
CA LYS A 147 5.25 -12.71 4.19
C LYS A 147 3.98 -12.52 5.02
N ASP A 148 3.92 -11.46 5.81
CA ASP A 148 2.79 -11.11 6.67
C ASP A 148 1.58 -10.58 5.90
N LEU A 149 1.77 -10.14 4.66
CA LEU A 149 0.69 -9.63 3.80
C LEU A 149 -0.39 -10.67 3.53
N ASP A 150 -0.08 -11.96 3.65
CA ASP A 150 -1.06 -13.04 3.50
C ASP A 150 -2.13 -13.02 4.60
N LYS A 151 -1.83 -12.39 5.75
CA LYS A 151 -2.80 -12.22 6.86
C LYS A 151 -3.87 -11.16 6.54
N PHE A 152 -3.69 -10.37 5.49
CA PHE A 152 -4.65 -9.34 5.10
C PHE A 152 -5.90 -9.97 4.50
N GLN A 153 -7.04 -9.80 5.18
CA GLN A 153 -8.33 -10.30 4.73
C GLN A 153 -8.88 -9.39 3.62
N ARG A 154 -8.76 -9.85 2.36
CA ARG A 154 -9.31 -9.12 1.21
C ARG A 154 -10.83 -9.14 1.26
N SER A 155 -11.46 -7.98 1.07
CA SER A 155 -12.92 -7.91 0.89
C SER A 155 -13.31 -8.50 -0.47
N SER A 156 -14.44 -9.20 -0.53
CA SER A 156 -15.03 -9.73 -1.77
C SER A 156 -15.64 -8.65 -2.69
N ILE A 157 -15.67 -7.39 -2.22
CA ILE A 157 -16.27 -6.27 -2.94
C ILE A 157 -15.41 -5.90 -4.14
N ASP A 158 -16.03 -5.81 -5.32
CA ASP A 158 -15.35 -5.26 -6.48
C ASP A 158 -15.16 -3.75 -6.31
N THR A 159 -13.90 -3.34 -6.30
CA THR A 159 -13.56 -1.94 -6.13
C THR A 159 -13.92 -1.13 -7.35
N SER A 160 -14.02 -1.71 -8.55
CA SER A 160 -14.28 -0.97 -9.80
C SER A 160 -15.72 -0.44 -9.85
N ALA A 161 -16.67 -1.19 -9.28
CA ALA A 161 -18.08 -0.83 -9.21
C ALA A 161 -18.40 0.39 -8.32
N ILE A 162 -17.53 0.76 -7.38
CA ILE A 162 -17.75 1.91 -6.48
C ILE A 162 -17.63 3.21 -7.27
N LYS A 163 -18.67 4.05 -7.23
CA LYS A 163 -18.76 5.34 -7.93
C LYS A 163 -18.41 6.51 -7.00
N TYR A 164 -18.00 7.63 -7.59
CA TYR A 164 -17.91 8.90 -6.86
C TYR A 164 -19.31 9.38 -6.46
N ALA A 165 -19.45 9.90 -5.25
CA ALA A 165 -20.67 10.60 -4.85
C ALA A 165 -20.90 11.87 -5.70
N ASN A 166 -19.81 12.53 -6.12
CA ASN A 166 -19.85 13.71 -6.98
C ASN A 166 -19.94 13.33 -8.48
N PRO A 167 -21.01 13.71 -9.20
CA PRO A 167 -21.19 13.38 -10.62
C PRO A 167 -20.08 13.92 -11.54
N ALA A 168 -19.52 15.10 -11.25
CA ALA A 168 -18.47 15.71 -12.08
C ALA A 168 -17.15 14.93 -11.99
N LEU A 169 -16.84 14.37 -10.82
CA LEU A 169 -15.67 13.51 -10.63
C LEU A 169 -15.85 12.16 -11.32
N GLU A 170 -17.08 11.61 -11.33
CA GLU A 170 -17.37 10.37 -12.05
C GLU A 170 -17.23 10.54 -13.57
N LEU A 171 -17.68 11.68 -14.13
CA LEU A 171 -17.47 11.97 -15.56
C LEU A 171 -15.98 11.98 -15.91
N LYS A 172 -15.17 12.76 -15.16
CA LYS A 172 -13.71 12.80 -15.33
C LYS A 172 -13.07 11.41 -15.21
N ARG A 173 -13.57 10.60 -14.27
CA ARG A 173 -13.10 9.23 -14.08
C ARG A 173 -13.38 8.37 -15.31
N THR A 174 -14.60 8.43 -15.86
CA THR A 174 -14.94 7.67 -17.07
C THR A 174 -14.09 8.07 -18.27
N GLU A 175 -13.82 9.36 -18.46
CA GLU A 175 -12.91 9.87 -19.49
C GLU A 175 -11.48 9.33 -19.31
N ILE A 176 -10.95 9.43 -18.09
CA ILE A 176 -9.60 8.92 -17.76
C ILE A 176 -9.54 7.39 -17.95
N MET A 177 -10.59 6.66 -17.58
CA MET A 177 -10.65 5.21 -17.77
C MET A 177 -10.71 4.83 -19.24
N ALA A 178 -11.50 5.55 -20.06
CA ALA A 178 -11.56 5.36 -21.51
C ALA A 178 -10.20 5.62 -22.17
N ALA A 179 -9.54 6.74 -21.83
CA ALA A 179 -8.22 7.08 -22.33
C ALA A 179 -7.14 6.04 -21.93
N LYS A 180 -7.17 5.57 -20.67
CA LYS A 180 -6.28 4.50 -20.19
C LYS A 180 -6.54 3.17 -20.92
N HIS A 181 -7.81 2.82 -21.15
CA HIS A 181 -8.18 1.60 -21.86
C HIS A 181 -7.70 1.65 -23.31
N GLU A 182 -7.90 2.77 -24.00
CA GLU A 182 -7.39 2.98 -25.35
C GLU A 182 -5.85 2.88 -25.42
N LYS A 183 -5.15 3.52 -24.48
CA LYS A 183 -3.68 3.44 -24.38
C LYS A 183 -3.21 2.00 -24.15
N LYS A 184 -3.87 1.25 -23.26
CA LYS A 184 -3.57 -0.18 -23.03
C LYS A 184 -3.79 -1.02 -24.30
N LEU A 185 -4.85 -0.75 -25.06
CA LEU A 185 -5.11 -1.45 -26.33
C LEU A 185 -4.05 -1.14 -27.38
N LYS A 186 -3.57 0.11 -27.47
CA LYS A 186 -2.47 0.50 -28.37
C LYS A 186 -1.18 -0.24 -28.04
N VAL A 187 -0.74 -0.19 -26.77
CA VAL A 187 0.45 -0.90 -26.30
C VAL A 187 0.32 -2.41 -26.51
N LYS A 188 -0.86 -2.99 -26.29
CA LYS A 188 -1.10 -4.42 -26.52
C LYS A 188 -1.03 -4.79 -28.01
N LYS A 189 -1.57 -3.95 -28.90
CA LYS A 189 -1.47 -4.14 -30.36
C LYS A 189 -0.02 -4.02 -30.84
N GLU A 190 0.72 -3.02 -30.36
CA GLU A 190 2.13 -2.81 -30.67
C GLU A 190 2.99 -4.00 -30.22
N ARG A 191 2.83 -4.45 -28.97
CA ARG A 191 3.53 -5.66 -28.47
C ARG A 191 3.18 -6.92 -29.26
N LEU A 192 1.93 -7.09 -29.67
CA LEU A 192 1.51 -8.23 -30.51
C LEU A 192 2.12 -8.14 -31.93
N ALA A 193 2.21 -6.93 -32.50
CA ALA A 193 2.87 -6.70 -33.78
C ALA A 193 4.38 -6.97 -33.69
N GLU A 194 5.06 -6.46 -32.67
CA GLU A 194 6.48 -6.73 -32.39
C GLU A 194 6.76 -8.23 -32.19
N GLN A 195 5.90 -8.93 -31.45
CA GLN A 195 6.02 -10.39 -31.28
C GLN A 195 5.83 -11.13 -32.60
N SER A 196 4.93 -10.67 -33.48
CA SER A 196 4.74 -11.27 -34.82
C SER A 196 5.95 -11.05 -35.73
N LEU A 197 6.60 -9.89 -35.64
CA LEU A 197 7.84 -9.56 -36.36
C LEU A 197 9.05 -10.33 -35.82
N ASN A 198 9.18 -10.45 -34.49
CA ASN A 198 10.24 -11.25 -33.84
C ASN A 198 10.07 -12.75 -34.06
N LYS A 199 8.84 -13.27 -34.24
CA LYS A 199 8.62 -14.67 -34.66
C LYS A 199 9.17 -14.92 -36.07
N LYS A 200 8.89 -14.02 -37.02
CA LYS A 200 9.46 -14.07 -38.38
C LYS A 200 10.99 -13.92 -38.40
N GLY A 201 11.57 -13.17 -37.45
CA GLY A 201 13.02 -13.03 -37.28
C GLY A 201 13.70 -14.25 -36.62
N LYS A 202 13.02 -14.94 -35.70
CA LYS A 202 13.52 -16.17 -35.07
C LYS A 202 13.54 -17.37 -36.01
N ASP A 203 12.54 -17.50 -36.89
CA ASP A 203 12.55 -18.55 -37.92
C ASP A 203 13.72 -18.40 -38.92
N LYS A 204 14.29 -17.20 -39.07
CA LYS A 204 15.52 -16.97 -39.85
C LYS A 204 16.83 -17.15 -39.07
N LYS A 205 16.82 -17.13 -37.73
CA LYS A 205 18.04 -17.19 -36.89
C LYS A 205 18.30 -18.53 -36.21
N ILE A 206 17.32 -19.46 -36.17
CA ILE A 206 17.51 -20.83 -35.66
C ILE A 206 18.39 -21.69 -36.60
N SER A 207 18.90 -21.15 -37.71
CA SER A 207 19.84 -21.84 -38.59
C SER A 207 21.33 -21.64 -38.25
N LYS A 208 21.73 -20.77 -37.30
CA LYS A 208 23.16 -20.57 -36.98
C LYS A 208 23.44 -20.31 -35.50
N LYS A 209 24.26 -21.22 -34.93
CA LYS A 209 25.11 -21.15 -33.73
C LYS A 209 24.52 -21.58 -32.38
N ASP A 210 24.81 -22.85 -32.08
CA ASP A 210 25.15 -23.35 -30.75
C ASP A 210 26.48 -22.77 -30.23
N GLY A 211 26.57 -22.66 -28.89
CA GLY A 211 27.85 -22.63 -28.16
C GLY A 211 28.05 -21.46 -27.17
N GLY A 212 28.17 -21.77 -25.88
CA GLY A 212 29.02 -21.02 -24.94
C GLY A 212 28.37 -20.34 -23.73
N THR A 213 28.61 -20.91 -22.55
CA THR A 213 28.28 -20.48 -21.16
C THR A 213 28.95 -19.18 -20.69
N LEU A 214 28.32 -18.45 -19.73
CA LEU A 214 28.99 -17.82 -18.55
C LEU A 214 28.01 -17.22 -17.48
N GLU A 215 28.49 -17.28 -16.22
CA GLU A 215 28.13 -16.54 -15.00
C GLU A 215 26.88 -16.87 -14.14
N LYS A 216 27.15 -17.25 -12.88
CA LYS A 216 26.19 -17.74 -11.87
C LYS A 216 25.70 -16.69 -10.85
N GLY A 217 26.28 -15.49 -10.76
CA GLY A 217 25.85 -14.43 -9.81
C GLY A 217 24.64 -13.60 -10.28
N SER A 218 24.48 -13.43 -11.59
CA SER A 218 23.35 -12.72 -12.20
C SER A 218 22.10 -13.61 -12.37
N LYS A 219 22.19 -14.91 -12.09
CA LYS A 219 21.11 -15.89 -12.32
C LYS A 219 19.95 -15.78 -11.35
N ALA A 220 20.16 -15.36 -10.10
CA ALA A 220 19.06 -15.22 -9.13
C ALA A 220 18.21 -13.97 -9.42
N LEU A 221 18.85 -12.84 -9.75
CA LEU A 221 18.18 -11.61 -10.17
C LEU A 221 17.56 -11.79 -11.57
N LYS A 222 18.29 -12.42 -12.53
CA LYS A 222 17.70 -12.80 -13.83
C LYS A 222 16.59 -13.81 -13.67
N ARG A 223 16.64 -14.77 -12.73
CA ARG A 223 15.52 -15.69 -12.46
C ARG A 223 14.34 -14.95 -11.86
N LYS A 224 14.52 -14.04 -10.91
CA LYS A 224 13.43 -13.21 -10.37
C LYS A 224 12.82 -12.30 -11.44
N ILE A 225 13.65 -11.69 -12.29
CA ILE A 225 13.18 -10.87 -13.42
C ILE A 225 12.52 -11.75 -14.49
N LEU A 226 13.05 -12.95 -14.79
CA LEU A 226 12.42 -13.90 -15.70
C LEU A 226 11.14 -14.49 -15.13
N GLN A 227 11.06 -14.68 -13.83
CA GLN A 227 9.93 -15.27 -13.14
C GLN A 227 8.82 -14.23 -13.02
N ASN A 228 9.15 -12.99 -12.66
CA ASN A 228 8.22 -11.86 -12.75
C ASN A 228 7.80 -11.60 -14.22
N ALA A 229 8.72 -11.69 -15.18
CA ALA A 229 8.39 -11.55 -16.60
C ALA A 229 7.64 -12.76 -17.16
N ALA A 230 7.77 -13.94 -16.56
CA ALA A 230 7.04 -15.15 -16.92
C ALA A 230 5.64 -15.13 -16.31
N GLU A 231 5.50 -14.69 -15.06
CA GLU A 231 4.22 -14.43 -14.39
C GLU A 231 3.45 -13.33 -15.14
N GLU A 232 4.11 -12.22 -15.49
CA GLU A 232 3.52 -11.18 -16.34
C GLU A 232 3.16 -11.70 -17.75
N LYS A 233 3.92 -12.68 -18.27
CA LYS A 233 3.66 -13.28 -19.58
C LYS A 233 2.54 -14.30 -19.53
N ASP A 234 2.38 -15.05 -18.43
CA ASP A 234 1.31 -16.01 -18.20
C ASP A 234 -0.01 -15.29 -17.89
N ASP A 235 0.02 -14.21 -17.10
CA ASP A 235 -1.10 -13.28 -16.92
C ASP A 235 -1.49 -12.63 -18.25
N PHE A 236 -0.51 -12.25 -19.08
CA PHE A 236 -0.78 -11.73 -20.42
C PHE A 236 -1.32 -12.80 -21.39
N GLU A 237 -0.85 -14.05 -21.29
CA GLU A 237 -1.30 -15.13 -22.17
C GLU A 237 -2.70 -15.62 -21.79
N SER A 238 -3.03 -15.63 -20.50
CA SER A 238 -4.38 -15.87 -20.00
C SER A 238 -5.33 -14.74 -20.43
N ASP A 239 -4.93 -13.47 -20.32
CA ASP A 239 -5.68 -12.32 -20.83
C ASP A 239 -5.89 -12.36 -22.36
N VAL A 240 -4.89 -12.82 -23.12
CA VAL A 240 -4.98 -12.96 -24.58
C VAL A 240 -5.87 -14.14 -24.96
N LYS A 241 -5.81 -15.27 -24.23
CA LYS A 241 -6.72 -16.42 -24.43
C LYS A 241 -8.16 -16.02 -24.12
N LEU A 242 -8.38 -15.26 -23.05
CA LEU A 242 -9.68 -14.72 -22.66
C LEU A 242 -10.25 -13.77 -23.72
N LEU A 243 -9.45 -12.84 -24.24
CA LEU A 243 -9.85 -11.95 -25.34
C LEU A 243 -10.13 -12.69 -26.65
N LYS A 244 -9.37 -13.75 -26.95
CA LYS A 244 -9.64 -14.62 -28.11
C LYS A 244 -10.93 -15.41 -27.93
N LYS A 245 -11.26 -15.86 -26.71
CA LYS A 245 -12.55 -16.48 -26.38
C LYS A 245 -13.69 -15.47 -26.51
N MET A 246 -13.47 -14.20 -26.11
CA MET A 246 -14.45 -13.11 -26.18
C MET A 246 -14.78 -12.77 -27.64
N LYS A 247 -13.76 -12.62 -28.50
CA LYS A 247 -13.94 -12.40 -29.95
C LYS A 247 -14.57 -13.58 -30.69
N LYS A 248 -14.46 -14.80 -30.15
CA LYS A 248 -15.06 -16.01 -30.74
C LYS A 248 -16.44 -16.34 -30.17
N GLY A 249 -16.98 -15.55 -29.23
CA GLY A 249 -18.29 -15.79 -28.61
C GLY A 249 -18.37 -17.04 -27.72
N ARG A 250 -17.24 -17.55 -27.22
CA ARG A 250 -17.14 -18.82 -26.47
C ARG A 250 -16.81 -18.62 -24.98
N LEU A 251 -17.18 -17.48 -24.38
CA LEU A 251 -17.01 -17.28 -22.94
C LEU A 251 -18.17 -17.94 -22.18
N SER A 252 -17.84 -18.72 -21.15
CA SER A 252 -18.84 -19.20 -20.21
C SER A 252 -19.31 -18.07 -19.29
N GLN A 253 -20.56 -18.10 -18.82
CA GLN A 253 -21.11 -17.11 -17.88
C GLN A 253 -20.35 -17.00 -16.54
N LYS A 254 -19.53 -18.00 -16.21
CA LYS A 254 -18.67 -17.99 -15.02
C LYS A 254 -17.40 -17.18 -15.28
N GLU A 255 -16.76 -17.38 -16.43
CA GLU A 255 -15.59 -16.60 -16.87
C GLU A 255 -15.95 -15.13 -17.17
N LEU A 256 -17.20 -14.82 -17.54
CA LEU A 256 -17.64 -13.42 -17.75
C LEU A 256 -17.74 -12.63 -16.44
N ARG A 257 -18.06 -13.31 -15.33
CA ARG A 257 -18.19 -12.71 -13.98
C ARG A 257 -16.86 -12.42 -13.30
N ASP A 258 -15.79 -13.11 -13.70
CA ASP A 258 -14.45 -12.87 -13.16
C ASP A 258 -13.71 -11.73 -13.91
N VAL A 259 -14.27 -11.25 -15.02
CA VAL A 259 -13.64 -10.30 -15.96
C VAL A 259 -14.28 -8.92 -15.93
N LEU A 260 -15.57 -8.85 -15.56
CA LEU A 260 -16.29 -7.61 -15.28
C LEU A 260 -16.16 -7.25 -13.81
#